data_AF-A0A835SNZ1-F1
#
_entry.id   AF-A0A835SNZ1-F1
#
_cell.length_a   1.000
_cell.length_b   1.000
_cell.length_c   1.000
_cell.angle_alpha   90.00
_cell.angle_beta   90.00
_cell.angle_gamma   90.00
#
_symmetry.space_group_name_H-M   'P 1'
#
loop_
_entity.id
_entity.type
_entity.pdbx_description
1 polymer ?
#
loop_
_entity_poly.entity_id
_entity_poly.type
_entity_poly.pdbx_seq_one_letter_code
_entity_poly.pdbx_strand_id
1 'polypeptide(L)'
;MAAESAPPLQYQSGFGNEFSSEALPGALPQAQNNPKTCPYGLYAEQLSGTHFTAPRVLNRRSWLYRIRPSVTHEPFHPINFPNETLTADFSGGTVTPNQLRWRPFPIPSEPVDWVRGLFTLCGTGKAATKEGFAIHVYACNQSMHTSALANADGDFLIVPQQGALRLKTEFGLLDVAPGEVAVVPRGVRFAVVLHCAAARGYVLETFQGHFTLPDLGPIGANGLANPRDFMHPVAWYEDVEGVPYNVLHKLEGHLFTAAQTFSPFNVVAWHGNYLPYKYDLARFCPVNAVAFDHPDPSIFTVLTVPGLVPGSPPTADFVIFPPRWLVAEHTFRPPYYHRNTASEFMGLIRGQYEAKQDGGFRPGGASLHLCMTPHGPDTATFERAAGEGAAASAAPDGPSHLGHDTLAFMFETTAIPRITPAALGCPAVDRDYYKCWVGLKSHFDPTALPGKAKLPGHGGGAAPAAGPYANGNGNTSSNTSSAAEGGKGGTAAAAAGAGALAPEPAGVHV
;
A
#
# COMPACT_ATOMS: atom_id res chain seq x y z
N MET A 1 14.21 -37.75 -15.71
CA MET A 1 12.84 -37.55 -16.25
C MET A 1 12.52 -36.09 -16.07
N ALA A 2 12.32 -35.35 -17.16
CA ALA A 2 11.88 -33.95 -17.07
C ALA A 2 10.49 -33.96 -16.42
N ALA A 3 10.34 -33.30 -15.27
CA ALA A 3 9.04 -33.15 -14.64
C ALA A 3 8.13 -32.42 -15.62
N GLU A 4 7.01 -33.04 -16.01
CA GLU A 4 5.92 -32.34 -16.68
C GLU A 4 5.58 -31.10 -15.85
N SER A 5 5.77 -29.91 -16.42
CA SER A 5 5.40 -28.67 -15.75
C SER A 5 3.89 -28.67 -15.56
N ALA A 6 3.43 -28.59 -14.31
CA ALA A 6 2.02 -28.44 -14.01
C ALA A 6 1.41 -27.27 -14.83
N PRO A 7 0.15 -27.38 -15.30
CA PRO A 7 -0.47 -26.33 -16.09
C PRO A 7 -0.50 -25.01 -15.29
N PRO A 8 -0.43 -23.86 -15.98
CA PRO A 8 -0.49 -22.56 -15.33
C PRO A 8 -1.80 -22.41 -14.55
N LEU A 9 -1.72 -21.77 -13.37
CA LEU A 9 -2.89 -21.48 -12.56
C LEU A 9 -3.86 -20.55 -13.30
N GLN A 10 -5.15 -20.80 -13.12
CA GLN A 10 -6.22 -19.95 -13.65
C GLN A 10 -6.69 -18.96 -12.59
N TYR A 11 -7.13 -17.78 -13.05
CA TYR A 11 -7.58 -16.69 -12.19
C TYR A 11 -8.87 -16.06 -12.73
N GLN A 12 -9.66 -15.47 -11.83
CA GLN A 12 -10.76 -14.57 -12.17
C GLN A 12 -10.30 -13.12 -11.99
N SER A 13 -10.63 -12.24 -12.94
CA SER A 13 -10.17 -10.85 -12.94
C SER A 13 -11.23 -9.86 -12.47
N GLY A 14 -10.84 -8.83 -11.72
CA GLY A 14 -11.69 -7.67 -11.41
C GLY A 14 -11.76 -7.32 -9.93
N PHE A 15 -11.10 -6.24 -9.53
CA PHE A 15 -11.11 -5.76 -8.15
C PHE A 15 -12.53 -5.45 -7.65
N GLY A 16 -12.92 -6.06 -6.53
CA GLY A 16 -14.18 -5.77 -5.85
C GLY A 16 -15.43 -6.44 -6.44
N ASN A 17 -15.29 -7.32 -7.43
CA ASN A 17 -16.41 -8.08 -7.98
C ASN A 17 -17.06 -9.01 -6.94
N GLU A 18 -18.31 -9.41 -7.20
CA GLU A 18 -18.93 -10.59 -6.59
C GLU A 18 -18.65 -11.80 -7.49
N PHE A 19 -17.70 -12.63 -7.09
CA PHE A 19 -17.22 -13.78 -7.84
C PHE A 19 -17.96 -15.06 -7.46
N SER A 20 -17.84 -16.07 -8.31
CA SER A 20 -18.34 -17.42 -8.07
C SER A 20 -17.36 -18.41 -8.69
N SER A 21 -16.95 -19.43 -7.94
CA SER A 21 -16.04 -20.44 -8.43
C SER A 21 -16.37 -21.80 -7.82
N GLU A 22 -16.27 -22.85 -8.63
CA GLU A 22 -16.47 -24.24 -8.21
C GLU A 22 -15.40 -25.14 -8.81
N ALA A 23 -14.82 -26.00 -7.98
CA ALA A 23 -13.86 -27.02 -8.43
C ALA A 23 -14.56 -28.28 -8.96
N LEU A 24 -15.81 -28.50 -8.55
CA LEU A 24 -16.69 -29.57 -9.04
C LEU A 24 -17.97 -28.95 -9.63
N PRO A 25 -18.46 -29.43 -10.79
CA PRO A 25 -19.64 -28.86 -11.45
C PRO A 25 -20.89 -28.88 -10.57
N GLY A 26 -21.55 -27.74 -10.40
CA GLY A 26 -22.76 -27.63 -9.59
C GLY A 26 -22.54 -27.76 -8.08
N ALA A 27 -21.32 -27.54 -7.60
CA ALA A 27 -21.02 -27.52 -6.17
C ALA A 27 -21.58 -26.27 -5.47
N LEU A 28 -21.78 -25.17 -6.21
CA LEU A 28 -22.53 -24.02 -5.71
C LEU A 28 -24.04 -24.32 -5.66
N PRO A 29 -24.72 -24.11 -4.52
CA PRO A 29 -26.17 -24.22 -4.47
C PRO A 29 -26.83 -23.16 -5.37
N GLN A 30 -27.91 -23.57 -6.03
CA GLN A 30 -28.67 -22.69 -6.92
C GLN A 30 -29.69 -21.86 -6.13
N ALA A 31 -29.78 -20.56 -6.43
CA ALA A 31 -30.76 -19.61 -5.91
C ALA A 31 -30.77 -19.35 -4.39
N GLN A 32 -29.88 -19.97 -3.59
CA GLN A 32 -29.80 -19.76 -2.14
C GLN A 32 -28.40 -20.05 -1.59
N ASN A 33 -28.05 -19.48 -0.43
CA ASN A 33 -26.74 -19.72 0.19
C ASN A 33 -26.73 -20.87 1.21
N ASN A 34 -27.88 -21.13 1.85
CA ASN A 34 -28.01 -22.06 2.98
C ASN A 34 -29.06 -23.15 2.68
N PRO A 35 -28.77 -24.11 1.79
CA PRO A 35 -29.67 -25.24 1.57
C PRO A 35 -29.70 -26.18 2.77
N LYS A 36 -30.83 -26.88 2.94
CA LYS A 36 -30.96 -27.96 3.94
C LYS A 36 -29.90 -29.06 3.73
N THR A 37 -29.55 -29.30 2.48
CA THR A 37 -28.49 -30.22 2.06
C THR A 37 -27.71 -29.55 0.94
N CYS A 38 -26.44 -29.24 1.18
CA CYS A 38 -25.59 -28.67 0.12
C CYS A 38 -25.29 -29.73 -0.94
N PRO A 39 -25.05 -29.31 -2.20
CA PRO A 39 -24.45 -30.17 -3.20
C PRO A 39 -23.23 -30.90 -2.65
N TYR A 40 -23.02 -32.15 -3.07
CA TYR A 40 -21.94 -33.02 -2.61
C TYR A 40 -21.88 -33.28 -1.09
N GLY A 41 -22.93 -32.93 -0.32
CA GLY A 41 -22.93 -33.08 1.13
C GLY A 41 -22.00 -32.09 1.85
N LEU A 42 -21.63 -30.99 1.19
CA LEU A 42 -20.75 -29.96 1.75
C LEU A 42 -21.40 -29.20 2.92
N TYR A 43 -20.58 -28.50 3.68
CA TYR A 43 -21.00 -27.54 4.69
C TYR A 43 -20.95 -26.12 4.11
N ALA A 44 -22.05 -25.37 4.26
CA ALA A 44 -22.05 -23.94 3.99
C ALA A 44 -21.47 -23.19 5.19
N GLU A 45 -20.48 -22.33 4.94
CA GLU A 45 -19.82 -21.49 5.93
C GLU A 45 -19.68 -20.07 5.37
N GLN A 46 -20.02 -19.06 6.16
CA GLN A 46 -19.85 -17.67 5.75
C GLN A 46 -18.63 -17.07 6.43
N LEU A 47 -17.71 -16.53 5.64
CA LEU A 47 -16.66 -15.64 6.12
C LEU A 47 -17.10 -14.19 5.93
N SER A 48 -17.29 -13.48 7.05
CA SER A 48 -17.70 -12.07 7.06
C SER A 48 -16.49 -11.17 7.31
N GLY A 49 -16.07 -10.42 6.29
CA GLY A 49 -14.97 -9.46 6.38
C GLY A 49 -15.37 -8.13 7.02
N THR A 50 -16.66 -7.78 6.92
CA THR A 50 -17.25 -6.59 7.55
C THR A 50 -18.43 -6.93 8.46
N HIS A 51 -18.85 -5.96 9.28
CA HIS A 51 -20.13 -6.05 9.98
C HIS A 51 -21.29 -6.23 8.99
N PHE A 52 -22.32 -6.99 9.39
CA PHE A 52 -23.46 -7.33 8.53
C PHE A 52 -24.19 -6.11 7.95
N THR A 53 -24.23 -5.02 8.70
CA THR A 53 -24.94 -3.78 8.34
C THR A 53 -24.07 -2.78 7.58
N ALA A 54 -22.82 -3.15 7.22
CA ALA A 54 -22.00 -2.30 6.37
C ALA A 54 -22.73 -1.97 5.07
N PRO A 55 -22.67 -0.70 4.58
CA PRO A 55 -23.25 -0.33 3.30
C PRO A 55 -22.82 -1.28 2.20
N ARG A 56 -23.72 -1.62 1.27
CA ARG A 56 -23.47 -2.66 0.25
C ARG A 56 -22.14 -2.51 -0.49
N VAL A 57 -21.75 -1.27 -0.83
CA VAL A 57 -20.49 -0.96 -1.53
C VAL A 57 -19.24 -1.28 -0.68
N LEU A 58 -19.36 -1.21 0.64
CA LEU A 58 -18.30 -1.52 1.60
C LEU A 58 -18.42 -2.93 2.20
N ASN A 59 -19.58 -3.58 2.05
CA ASN A 59 -19.83 -4.90 2.64
C ASN A 59 -18.93 -5.96 1.98
N ARG A 60 -18.21 -6.73 2.80
CA ARG A 60 -17.32 -7.80 2.35
C ARG A 60 -17.70 -9.11 3.02
N ARG A 61 -18.07 -10.10 2.21
CA ARG A 61 -18.41 -11.45 2.67
C ARG A 61 -18.28 -12.49 1.56
N SER A 62 -17.90 -13.70 1.94
CA SER A 62 -17.84 -14.86 1.07
C SER A 62 -18.51 -16.08 1.71
N TRP A 63 -19.20 -16.86 0.89
CA TRP A 63 -19.74 -18.17 1.23
C TRP A 63 -18.80 -19.25 0.73
N LEU A 64 -18.48 -20.19 1.61
CA LEU A 64 -17.60 -21.33 1.38
C LEU A 64 -18.43 -22.61 1.49
N TYR A 65 -18.31 -23.49 0.51
CA TYR A 65 -18.90 -24.83 0.53
C TYR A 65 -17.77 -25.84 0.66
N ARG A 66 -17.60 -26.34 1.88
CA ARG A 66 -16.39 -27.05 2.33
C ARG A 66 -16.68 -28.44 2.86
N ILE A 67 -15.68 -29.32 2.80
CA ILE A 67 -15.81 -30.74 3.18
C ILE A 67 -15.98 -30.90 4.70
N ARG A 68 -15.19 -30.15 5.48
CA ARG A 68 -15.28 -30.10 6.95
C ARG A 68 -15.28 -28.64 7.40
N PRO A 69 -16.18 -28.22 8.31
CA PRO A 69 -16.29 -26.81 8.71
C PRO A 69 -15.10 -26.33 9.53
N SER A 70 -14.79 -25.04 9.50
CA SER A 70 -13.63 -24.44 10.18
C SER A 70 -13.59 -24.65 11.69
N VAL A 71 -14.75 -24.91 12.30
CA VAL A 71 -14.94 -25.10 13.75
C VAL A 71 -14.39 -26.43 14.26
N THR A 72 -14.11 -27.41 13.39
CA THR A 72 -13.60 -28.72 13.81
C THR A 72 -12.09 -28.70 13.98
N HIS A 73 -11.62 -28.36 15.19
CA HIS A 73 -10.21 -28.37 15.59
C HIS A 73 -10.08 -28.60 17.10
N GLU A 74 -8.88 -28.95 17.56
CA GLU A 74 -8.56 -28.96 19.00
C GLU A 74 -8.51 -27.53 19.58
N PRO A 75 -8.63 -27.32 20.90
CA PRO A 75 -8.47 -26.00 21.49
C PRO A 75 -7.15 -25.31 21.08
N PHE A 76 -7.20 -23.99 20.89
CA PHE A 76 -6.01 -23.20 20.61
C PHE A 76 -5.12 -23.10 21.84
N HIS A 77 -3.82 -23.30 21.66
CA HIS A 77 -2.80 -23.16 22.68
C HIS A 77 -1.75 -22.12 22.27
N PRO A 78 -1.24 -21.29 23.20
CA PRO A 78 -0.20 -20.31 22.87
C PRO A 78 1.06 -21.02 22.38
N ILE A 79 1.69 -20.48 21.34
CA ILE A 79 2.98 -20.95 20.85
C ILE A 79 4.07 -20.14 21.52
N ASN A 80 5.10 -20.82 22.00
CA ASN A 80 6.32 -20.16 22.46
C ASN A 80 7.12 -19.68 21.24
N PHE A 81 6.64 -18.59 20.63
CA PHE A 81 7.29 -17.86 19.56
C PHE A 81 8.10 -16.74 20.22
N PRO A 82 9.32 -16.39 19.75
CA PRO A 82 10.08 -15.32 20.40
C PRO A 82 9.26 -14.01 20.35
N ASN A 83 8.74 -13.63 21.53
CA ASN A 83 7.82 -12.50 21.74
C ASN A 83 8.31 -11.17 21.14
N GLU A 84 9.61 -11.05 20.84
CA GLU A 84 10.22 -9.81 20.35
C GLU A 84 10.05 -9.59 18.85
N THR A 85 9.64 -10.60 18.09
CA THR A 85 9.62 -10.55 16.61
C THR A 85 8.28 -10.14 16.02
N LEU A 86 7.17 -10.37 16.74
CA LEU A 86 5.82 -9.96 16.33
C LEU A 86 5.15 -9.15 17.44
N THR A 87 4.58 -8.01 17.07
CA THR A 87 3.70 -7.24 17.95
C THR A 87 2.52 -6.68 17.15
N ALA A 88 1.40 -6.49 17.84
CA ALA A 88 0.26 -5.76 17.33
C ALA A 88 -0.24 -4.70 18.32
N ASP A 89 0.55 -4.35 19.34
CA ASP A 89 0.36 -3.20 20.22
C ASP A 89 1.62 -2.35 20.21
N PHE A 90 1.48 -1.12 19.72
CA PHE A 90 2.59 -0.19 19.53
C PHE A 90 2.72 0.85 20.64
N SER A 91 1.93 0.75 21.71
CA SER A 91 1.99 1.66 22.86
C SER A 91 3.36 1.70 23.55
N GLY A 92 4.08 0.57 23.56
CA GLY A 92 5.44 0.44 24.10
C GLY A 92 6.57 0.67 23.08
N GLY A 93 6.25 1.04 21.84
CA GLY A 93 7.26 1.24 20.80
C GLY A 93 8.11 2.50 21.00
N THR A 94 9.29 2.52 20.41
CA THR A 94 10.25 3.63 20.49
C THR A 94 9.99 4.67 19.42
N VAL A 95 10.39 5.92 19.68
CA VAL A 95 10.46 6.98 18.66
C VAL A 95 11.85 7.56 18.55
N THR A 96 12.20 8.01 17.36
CA THR A 96 13.39 8.78 17.08
C THR A 96 13.10 9.71 15.92
N PRO A 97 13.53 10.99 15.94
CA PRO A 97 13.36 11.89 14.80
C PRO A 97 14.38 11.62 13.67
N ASN A 98 15.36 10.74 13.91
CA ASN A 98 16.43 10.43 12.95
C ASN A 98 15.88 9.68 11.73
N GLN A 99 16.46 9.94 10.55
CA GLN A 99 16.20 9.06 9.40
C GLN A 99 16.75 7.66 9.70
N LEU A 100 15.96 6.63 9.43
CA LEU A 100 16.40 5.24 9.58
C LEU A 100 16.56 4.58 8.21
N ARG A 101 17.58 3.72 8.09
CA ARG A 101 17.80 2.85 6.94
C ARG A 101 18.24 1.48 7.43
N TRP A 102 17.64 0.44 6.88
CA TRP A 102 18.03 -0.95 7.10
C TRP A 102 18.62 -1.53 5.82
N ARG A 103 19.74 -2.22 5.97
CA ARG A 103 20.32 -3.10 4.96
C ARG A 103 19.40 -4.30 4.71
N PRO A 104 19.57 -5.05 3.61
CA PRO A 104 18.76 -6.23 3.36
C PRO A 104 18.81 -7.25 4.51
N PHE A 105 17.65 -7.69 4.95
CA PHE A 105 17.54 -8.67 6.04
C PHE A 105 18.12 -10.03 5.58
N PRO A 106 18.93 -10.69 6.42
CA PRO A 106 19.56 -11.95 6.04
C PRO A 106 18.52 -13.08 5.91
N ILE A 107 18.75 -14.00 4.98
CA ILE A 107 18.02 -15.27 4.95
C ILE A 107 18.54 -16.14 6.10
N PRO A 108 17.67 -16.75 6.92
CA PRO A 108 18.10 -17.60 8.02
C PRO A 108 18.85 -18.85 7.53
N SER A 109 19.80 -19.33 8.34
CA SER A 109 20.50 -20.59 8.11
C SER A 109 19.70 -21.80 8.59
N GLU A 110 18.99 -21.63 9.70
CA GLU A 110 18.12 -22.62 10.33
C GLU A 110 16.77 -22.72 9.60
N PRO A 111 16.05 -23.85 9.71
CA PRO A 111 14.76 -24.02 9.05
C PRO A 111 13.69 -23.07 9.63
N VAL A 112 13.23 -22.13 8.81
CA VAL A 112 12.28 -21.06 9.17
C VAL A 112 11.23 -20.95 8.08
N ASP A 113 9.97 -21.17 8.46
CA ASP A 113 8.82 -20.95 7.57
C ASP A 113 8.43 -19.46 7.49
N TRP A 114 7.47 -19.13 6.63
CA TRP A 114 7.08 -17.74 6.41
C TRP A 114 6.54 -17.04 7.66
N VAL A 115 5.73 -17.72 8.49
CA VAL A 115 5.17 -17.13 9.71
C VAL A 115 6.27 -16.87 10.73
N ARG A 116 7.17 -17.84 10.90
CA ARG A 116 8.32 -17.71 11.81
C ARG A 116 9.35 -16.69 11.33
N GLY A 117 9.40 -16.45 10.03
CA GLY A 117 10.31 -15.50 9.41
C GLY A 117 9.83 -14.05 9.46
N LEU A 118 8.60 -13.78 9.92
CA LEU A 118 8.09 -12.41 10.05
C LEU A 118 8.79 -11.65 11.19
N PHE A 119 9.12 -10.40 10.92
CA PHE A 119 9.78 -9.48 11.84
C PHE A 119 9.14 -8.09 11.76
N THR A 120 8.47 -7.68 12.83
CA THR A 120 7.80 -6.38 12.92
C THR A 120 8.82 -5.26 13.09
N LEU A 121 8.86 -4.33 12.12
CA LEU A 121 9.73 -3.17 12.16
C LEU A 121 9.13 -2.03 12.97
N CYS A 122 7.91 -1.66 12.62
CA CYS A 122 7.21 -0.54 13.21
C CYS A 122 5.71 -0.65 12.95
N GLY A 123 4.93 0.21 13.59
CA GLY A 123 3.49 0.28 13.38
C GLY A 123 2.85 1.29 14.31
N THR A 124 1.53 1.34 14.35
CA THR A 124 0.78 2.25 15.22
C THR A 124 -0.52 1.60 15.66
N GLY A 125 -1.12 2.17 16.70
CA GLY A 125 -2.38 1.67 17.26
C GLY A 125 -2.24 0.28 17.87
N LYS A 126 -3.34 -0.46 17.85
CA LYS A 126 -3.43 -1.82 18.41
C LYS A 126 -4.49 -2.66 17.70
N ALA A 127 -4.16 -3.92 17.42
CA ALA A 127 -5.08 -4.84 16.77
C ALA A 127 -6.36 -5.08 17.59
N ALA A 128 -6.26 -5.06 18.92
CA ALA A 128 -7.39 -5.20 19.84
C ALA A 128 -8.54 -4.21 19.58
N THR A 129 -8.19 -2.97 19.19
CA THR A 129 -9.17 -1.92 18.84
C THR A 129 -9.37 -1.76 17.34
N LYS A 130 -8.79 -2.66 16.53
CA LYS A 130 -8.84 -2.63 15.05
C LYS A 130 -8.40 -1.27 14.49
N GLU A 131 -7.38 -0.68 15.10
CA GLU A 131 -6.88 0.65 14.77
C GLU A 131 -5.40 0.58 14.43
N GLY A 132 -5.02 1.21 13.32
CA GLY A 132 -3.64 1.32 12.89
C GLY A 132 -3.19 0.18 11.98
N PHE A 133 -1.89 -0.06 12.00
CA PHE A 133 -1.19 -0.95 11.09
C PHE A 133 0.14 -1.42 11.69
N ALA A 134 0.73 -2.45 11.10
CA ALA A 134 2.09 -2.90 11.34
C ALA A 134 2.84 -3.09 10.01
N ILE A 135 4.12 -2.78 10.00
CA ILE A 135 5.02 -3.03 8.87
C ILE A 135 5.99 -4.12 9.31
N HIS A 136 6.02 -5.21 8.54
CA HIS A 136 6.90 -6.34 8.75
C HIS A 136 7.83 -6.52 7.55
N VAL A 137 8.95 -7.18 7.80
CA VAL A 137 9.70 -7.90 6.77
C VAL A 137 9.57 -9.39 7.04
N TYR A 138 9.74 -10.22 6.02
CA TYR A 138 9.87 -11.67 6.21
C TYR A 138 11.14 -12.19 5.55
N ALA A 139 11.78 -13.19 6.16
CA ALA A 139 12.85 -13.98 5.56
C ALA A 139 12.69 -15.45 5.98
N CYS A 140 12.57 -16.35 5.01
CA CYS A 140 12.29 -17.76 5.25
C CYS A 140 12.98 -18.68 4.23
N ASN A 141 13.15 -19.94 4.60
CA ASN A 141 13.79 -20.98 3.78
C ASN A 141 13.05 -22.33 3.80
N GLN A 142 11.88 -22.38 4.44
CA GLN A 142 11.06 -23.57 4.54
C GLN A 142 9.60 -23.29 4.13
N SER A 143 9.00 -24.23 3.40
CA SER A 143 7.59 -24.18 3.03
C SER A 143 6.69 -24.64 4.19
N MET A 144 5.49 -24.07 4.26
CA MET A 144 4.43 -24.50 5.16
C MET A 144 3.66 -25.67 4.53
N HIS A 145 4.05 -26.91 4.84
CA HIS A 145 3.42 -28.11 4.26
C HIS A 145 2.18 -28.59 5.04
N THR A 146 2.26 -28.58 6.37
CA THR A 146 1.23 -29.07 7.30
C THR A 146 0.85 -28.01 8.33
N SER A 147 1.00 -26.75 7.96
CA SER A 147 0.60 -25.60 8.77
C SER A 147 -0.05 -24.52 7.92
N ALA A 148 -0.96 -23.75 8.51
CA ALA A 148 -1.61 -22.59 7.88
C ALA A 148 -1.73 -21.48 8.91
N LEU A 149 -1.75 -20.23 8.45
CA LEU A 149 -2.01 -19.07 9.27
C LEU A 149 -3.43 -18.55 8.99
N ALA A 150 -4.17 -18.25 10.06
CA ALA A 150 -5.32 -17.35 10.05
C ALA A 150 -4.94 -16.09 10.84
N ASN A 151 -4.93 -14.93 10.20
CA ASN A 151 -4.67 -13.67 10.89
C ASN A 151 -5.98 -12.99 11.31
N ALA A 152 -6.27 -12.91 12.61
CA ALA A 152 -7.44 -12.19 13.12
C ALA A 152 -7.19 -10.68 13.25
N ASP A 153 -5.94 -10.23 13.20
CA ASP A 153 -5.58 -8.85 13.50
C ASP A 153 -5.83 -7.92 12.32
N GLY A 154 -5.67 -8.38 11.07
CA GLY A 154 -5.76 -7.49 9.92
C GLY A 154 -5.62 -8.16 8.56
N ASP A 155 -5.71 -7.34 7.52
CA ASP A 155 -5.38 -7.72 6.15
C ASP A 155 -3.86 -7.63 5.96
N PHE A 156 -3.28 -8.60 5.25
CA PHE A 156 -1.88 -8.53 4.83
C PHE A 156 -1.77 -8.12 3.37
N LEU A 157 -0.99 -7.07 3.08
CA LEU A 157 -0.40 -6.82 1.76
C LEU A 157 1.03 -7.36 1.75
N ILE A 158 1.27 -8.40 0.97
CA ILE A 158 2.55 -9.10 0.84
C ILE A 158 3.27 -8.63 -0.43
N VAL A 159 4.52 -8.19 -0.28
CA VAL A 159 5.37 -7.67 -1.36
C VAL A 159 6.66 -8.50 -1.46
N PRO A 160 6.70 -9.54 -2.30
CA PRO A 160 7.90 -10.33 -2.51
C PRO A 160 9.06 -9.53 -3.12
N GLN A 161 10.25 -9.73 -2.57
CA GLN A 161 11.49 -9.11 -3.05
C GLN A 161 12.43 -10.15 -3.65
N GLN A 162 12.63 -11.26 -2.94
CA GLN A 162 13.43 -12.39 -3.37
C GLN A 162 12.59 -13.66 -3.23
N GLY A 163 12.61 -14.49 -4.27
CA GLY A 163 11.92 -15.78 -4.28
C GLY A 163 10.42 -15.68 -4.55
N ALA A 164 9.92 -16.54 -5.44
CA ALA A 164 8.49 -16.62 -5.72
C ALA A 164 7.78 -17.48 -4.68
N LEU A 165 6.58 -17.04 -4.30
CA LEU A 165 5.72 -17.70 -3.32
C LEU A 165 4.53 -18.36 -4.02
N ARG A 166 4.07 -19.48 -3.50
CA ARG A 166 2.70 -19.97 -3.70
C ARG A 166 1.93 -19.79 -2.41
N LEU A 167 0.86 -19.01 -2.47
CA LEU A 167 -0.12 -18.90 -1.39
C LEU A 167 -1.20 -19.95 -1.64
N LYS A 168 -1.22 -21.00 -0.81
CA LYS A 168 -2.37 -21.90 -0.70
C LYS A 168 -3.39 -21.21 0.20
N THR A 169 -4.58 -20.91 -0.31
CA THR A 169 -5.64 -20.24 0.46
C THR A 169 -6.92 -21.07 0.45
N GLU A 170 -7.87 -20.76 1.34
CA GLU A 170 -9.21 -21.35 1.30
C GLU A 170 -9.97 -21.09 -0.01
N PHE A 171 -9.56 -20.10 -0.81
CA PHE A 171 -10.19 -19.75 -2.08
C PHE A 171 -9.50 -20.34 -3.30
N GLY A 172 -8.33 -20.95 -3.10
CA GLY A 172 -7.50 -21.55 -4.13
C GLY A 172 -6.04 -21.07 -4.08
N LEU A 173 -5.34 -21.24 -5.21
CA LEU A 173 -3.88 -21.06 -5.28
C LEU A 173 -3.51 -19.74 -5.96
N LEU A 174 -2.58 -18.98 -5.37
CA LEU A 174 -1.96 -17.80 -5.97
C LEU A 174 -0.45 -18.00 -6.05
N ASP A 175 0.15 -17.92 -7.24
CA ASP A 175 1.60 -17.77 -7.38
C ASP A 175 1.92 -16.28 -7.38
N VAL A 176 2.93 -15.83 -6.62
CA VAL A 176 3.27 -14.41 -6.46
C VAL A 176 4.79 -14.27 -6.54
N ALA A 177 5.28 -13.68 -7.63
CA ALA A 177 6.70 -13.46 -7.85
C ALA A 177 7.12 -12.03 -7.45
N PRO A 178 8.43 -11.76 -7.24
CA PRO A 178 8.92 -10.39 -7.09
C PRO A 178 8.52 -9.50 -8.28
N GLY A 179 7.89 -8.36 -7.99
CA GLY A 179 7.24 -7.51 -8.99
C GLY A 179 5.72 -7.66 -9.04
N GLU A 180 5.18 -8.68 -8.38
CA GLU A 180 3.77 -8.82 -8.06
C GLU A 180 3.55 -8.56 -6.57
N VAL A 181 2.31 -8.28 -6.18
CA VAL A 181 1.88 -8.20 -4.79
C VAL A 181 0.65 -9.08 -4.58
N ALA A 182 0.40 -9.47 -3.34
CA ALA A 182 -0.84 -10.16 -2.98
C ALA A 182 -1.44 -9.62 -1.69
N VAL A 183 -2.76 -9.60 -1.63
CA VAL A 183 -3.50 -9.29 -0.41
C VAL A 183 -4.20 -10.55 0.09
N VAL A 184 -3.99 -10.85 1.37
CA VAL A 184 -4.72 -11.91 2.09
C VAL A 184 -5.59 -11.23 3.16
N PRO A 185 -6.92 -11.26 3.01
CA PRO A 185 -7.81 -10.62 3.96
C PRO A 185 -7.79 -11.27 5.35
N ARG A 186 -8.13 -10.48 6.37
CA ARG A 186 -8.29 -10.93 7.76
C ARG A 186 -9.14 -12.20 7.84
N GLY A 187 -8.65 -13.18 8.58
CA GLY A 187 -9.34 -14.43 8.89
C GLY A 187 -9.21 -15.52 7.82
N VAL A 188 -8.81 -15.18 6.58
CA VAL A 188 -8.57 -16.18 5.53
C VAL A 188 -7.38 -17.06 5.93
N ARG A 189 -7.59 -18.38 5.97
CA ARG A 189 -6.51 -19.34 6.20
C ARG A 189 -5.63 -19.43 4.96
N PHE A 190 -4.33 -19.33 5.14
CA PHE A 190 -3.37 -19.54 4.05
C PHE A 190 -2.07 -20.19 4.51
N ALA A 191 -1.36 -20.83 3.58
CA ALA A 191 -0.03 -21.38 3.78
C ALA A 191 0.89 -20.91 2.65
N VAL A 192 2.16 -20.68 2.98
CA VAL A 192 3.17 -20.22 2.02
C VAL A 192 4.07 -21.38 1.63
N VAL A 193 4.07 -21.71 0.35
CA VAL A 193 4.98 -22.68 -0.27
C VAL A 193 6.02 -21.91 -1.09
N LEU A 194 7.28 -22.28 -0.97
CA LEU A 194 8.39 -21.63 -1.66
C LEU A 194 8.66 -22.36 -2.97
N HIS A 195 8.76 -21.62 -4.09
CA HIS A 195 9.20 -22.16 -5.39
C HIS A 195 10.73 -22.20 -5.52
N CYS A 196 11.44 -21.75 -4.49
CA CYS A 196 12.89 -21.61 -4.46
C CYS A 196 13.41 -21.91 -3.05
N ALA A 197 14.74 -22.00 -2.89
CA ALA A 197 15.37 -22.38 -1.63
C ALA A 197 15.09 -21.41 -0.46
N ALA A 198 14.83 -20.13 -0.77
CA ALA A 198 14.52 -19.13 0.23
C ALA A 198 13.72 -17.97 -0.36
N ALA A 199 13.00 -17.24 0.49
CA ALA A 199 12.28 -16.04 0.11
C ALA A 199 12.45 -14.92 1.15
N ARG A 200 12.38 -13.68 0.68
CA ARG A 200 12.36 -12.46 1.48
C ARG A 200 11.42 -11.43 0.87
N GLY A 201 10.80 -10.61 1.69
CA GLY A 201 9.97 -9.51 1.24
C GLY A 201 9.44 -8.68 2.40
N TYR A 202 8.39 -7.92 2.10
CA TYR A 202 7.79 -6.95 3.01
C TYR A 202 6.31 -7.27 3.19
N VAL A 203 5.74 -6.85 4.32
CA VAL A 203 4.31 -6.97 4.61
C VAL A 203 3.82 -5.69 5.24
N LEU A 204 2.76 -5.11 4.69
CA LEU A 204 1.92 -4.13 5.39
C LEU A 204 0.70 -4.86 5.94
N GLU A 205 0.56 -4.89 7.26
CA GLU A 205 -0.59 -5.43 7.96
C GLU A 205 -1.49 -4.29 8.43
N THR A 206 -2.76 -4.27 8.04
CA THR A 206 -3.68 -3.21 8.46
C THR A 206 -4.74 -3.74 9.41
N PHE A 207 -4.74 -3.20 10.63
CA PHE A 207 -5.76 -3.51 11.63
C PHE A 207 -7.06 -2.76 11.35
N GLN A 208 -6.97 -1.65 10.63
CA GLN A 208 -8.09 -0.83 10.23
C GLN A 208 -8.49 -1.10 8.78
N GLY A 209 -9.80 -1.23 8.55
CA GLY A 209 -10.38 -1.25 7.20
C GLY A 209 -9.85 -2.39 6.32
N HIS A 210 -9.95 -2.16 5.01
CA HIS A 210 -9.44 -3.03 3.95
C HIS A 210 -8.77 -2.18 2.88
N PHE A 211 -7.88 -2.78 2.11
CA PHE A 211 -7.31 -2.13 0.92
C PHE A 211 -8.39 -1.85 -0.14
N THR A 212 -8.31 -0.67 -0.75
CA THR A 212 -9.18 -0.18 -1.82
C THR A 212 -8.35 0.48 -2.92
N LEU A 213 -8.92 0.64 -4.11
CA LEU A 213 -8.31 1.48 -5.15
C LEU A 213 -8.48 2.96 -4.77
N PRO A 214 -7.49 3.82 -5.07
CA PRO A 214 -7.61 5.25 -4.80
C PRO A 214 -8.68 5.89 -5.70
N ASP A 215 -9.32 6.94 -5.19
CA ASP A 215 -10.13 7.83 -6.03
C ASP A 215 -9.22 8.49 -7.06
N LEU A 216 -9.58 8.38 -8.35
CA LEU A 216 -8.74 8.85 -9.46
C LEU A 216 -8.80 10.37 -9.65
N GLY A 217 -9.80 11.05 -9.08
CA GLY A 217 -9.98 12.48 -9.24
C GLY A 217 -9.91 12.92 -10.72
N PRO A 218 -9.10 13.95 -11.06
CA PRO A 218 -8.95 14.42 -12.44
C PRO A 218 -8.35 13.42 -13.43
N ILE A 219 -7.74 12.31 -12.99
CA ILE A 219 -7.27 11.24 -13.90
C ILE A 219 -8.49 10.62 -14.62
N GLY A 220 -9.66 10.61 -13.98
CA GLY A 220 -10.92 10.20 -14.57
C GLY A 220 -11.31 8.77 -14.24
N ALA A 221 -11.67 7.98 -15.25
CA ALA A 221 -12.24 6.64 -15.06
C ALA A 221 -11.26 5.49 -15.30
N ASN A 222 -10.02 5.78 -15.71
CA ASN A 222 -9.01 4.77 -16.06
C ASN A 222 -7.61 5.30 -15.76
N GLY A 223 -6.68 4.43 -15.37
CA GLY A 223 -5.32 4.80 -15.00
C GLY A 223 -4.88 4.16 -13.70
N LEU A 224 -3.62 4.34 -13.33
CA LEU A 224 -3.00 3.74 -12.14
C LEU A 224 -3.13 2.20 -12.17
N ALA A 225 -3.64 1.59 -11.10
CA ALA A 225 -3.92 0.17 -11.03
C ALA A 225 -5.33 -0.14 -11.55
N ASN A 226 -5.46 -0.49 -12.83
CA ASN A 226 -6.75 -0.78 -13.43
C ASN A 226 -7.42 -2.01 -12.75
N PRO A 227 -8.73 -1.94 -12.40
CA PRO A 227 -9.41 -3.01 -11.67
C PRO A 227 -9.34 -4.39 -12.33
N ARG A 228 -9.29 -4.45 -13.66
CA ARG A 228 -9.21 -5.69 -14.46
C ARG A 228 -7.94 -6.49 -14.19
N ASP A 229 -6.86 -5.86 -13.75
CA ASP A 229 -5.57 -6.53 -13.60
C ASP A 229 -5.37 -7.17 -12.22
N PHE A 230 -6.36 -7.04 -11.32
CA PHE A 230 -6.41 -7.76 -10.06
C PHE A 230 -6.98 -9.16 -10.26
N MET A 231 -6.18 -10.17 -9.90
CA MET A 231 -6.44 -11.57 -10.17
C MET A 231 -6.76 -12.31 -8.87
N HIS A 232 -7.90 -12.99 -8.84
CA HIS A 232 -8.38 -13.82 -7.74
C HIS A 232 -8.21 -15.31 -8.10
N PRO A 233 -7.90 -16.20 -7.13
CA PRO A 233 -7.77 -17.63 -7.42
C PRO A 233 -9.10 -18.22 -7.89
N VAL A 234 -9.05 -19.35 -8.61
CA VAL A 234 -10.22 -20.22 -8.78
C VAL A 234 -10.25 -21.26 -7.66
N ALA A 235 -11.46 -21.73 -7.32
CA ALA A 235 -11.68 -22.76 -6.30
C ALA A 235 -10.79 -23.98 -6.53
N TRP A 236 -10.12 -24.39 -5.47
CA TRP A 236 -9.26 -25.57 -5.41
C TRP A 236 -9.33 -26.12 -3.98
N TYR A 237 -9.29 -27.44 -3.86
CA TYR A 237 -9.35 -28.11 -2.57
C TYR A 237 -8.38 -29.29 -2.52
N GLU A 238 -8.01 -29.67 -1.31
CA GLU A 238 -7.39 -30.94 -1.00
C GLU A 238 -8.22 -31.66 0.07
N ASP A 239 -8.48 -32.94 -0.16
CA ASP A 239 -9.14 -33.83 0.79
C ASP A 239 -8.22 -35.00 1.09
N VAL A 240 -7.28 -34.77 2.00
CA VAL A 240 -6.34 -35.79 2.45
C VAL A 240 -6.69 -36.14 3.89
N GLU A 241 -7.15 -37.37 4.09
CA GLU A 241 -7.52 -37.87 5.41
C GLU A 241 -6.30 -38.23 6.25
N GLY A 242 -6.41 -38.05 7.57
CA GLY A 242 -5.39 -38.49 8.53
C GLY A 242 -4.10 -37.69 8.51
N VAL A 243 -4.03 -36.58 7.77
CA VAL A 243 -2.87 -35.70 7.76
C VAL A 243 -2.93 -34.78 8.99
N PRO A 244 -1.95 -34.85 9.91
CA PRO A 244 -1.88 -33.91 11.01
C PRO A 244 -1.60 -32.52 10.45
N TYR A 245 -2.41 -31.54 10.86
CA TYR A 245 -2.33 -30.17 10.39
C TYR A 245 -2.40 -29.21 11.57
N ASN A 246 -1.52 -28.19 11.58
CA ASN A 246 -1.51 -27.13 12.60
C ASN A 246 -2.06 -25.83 12.03
N VAL A 247 -3.17 -25.35 12.58
CA VAL A 247 -3.68 -24.02 12.24
C VAL A 247 -3.13 -23.02 13.25
N LEU A 248 -2.28 -22.14 12.76
CA LEU A 248 -1.75 -21.00 13.47
C LEU A 248 -2.80 -19.89 13.44
N HIS A 249 -3.10 -19.29 14.58
CA HIS A 249 -4.03 -18.17 14.71
C HIS A 249 -3.30 -16.98 15.31
N LYS A 250 -3.16 -15.91 14.54
CA LYS A 250 -2.59 -14.65 15.03
C LYS A 250 -3.72 -13.79 15.60
N LEU A 251 -3.64 -13.47 16.89
CA LEU A 251 -4.62 -12.67 17.61
C LEU A 251 -3.92 -11.74 18.60
N GLU A 252 -4.17 -10.45 18.46
CA GLU A 252 -3.54 -9.35 19.19
C GLU A 252 -2.00 -9.43 19.20
N GLY A 253 -1.42 -9.83 18.07
CA GLY A 253 0.03 -9.99 17.91
C GLY A 253 0.59 -11.30 18.48
N HIS A 254 -0.21 -12.08 19.20
CA HIS A 254 0.17 -13.39 19.72
C HIS A 254 -0.16 -14.51 18.72
N LEU A 255 0.65 -15.56 18.72
CA LEU A 255 0.42 -16.76 17.92
C LEU A 255 -0.10 -17.90 18.80
N PHE A 256 -1.20 -18.49 18.37
CA PHE A 256 -1.78 -19.70 18.93
C PHE A 256 -1.76 -20.81 17.87
N THR A 257 -1.77 -22.08 18.30
CA THR A 257 -1.89 -23.23 17.41
C THR A 257 -3.02 -24.13 17.85
N ALA A 258 -3.75 -24.68 16.89
CA ALA A 258 -4.71 -25.76 17.09
C ALA A 258 -4.38 -26.90 16.12
N ALA A 259 -4.36 -28.13 16.62
CA ALA A 259 -4.20 -29.30 15.78
C ALA A 259 -5.55 -29.73 15.18
N GLN A 260 -5.50 -30.29 13.98
CA GLN A 260 -6.61 -30.95 13.31
C GLN A 260 -6.08 -32.10 12.43
N THR A 261 -6.94 -33.01 12.00
CA THR A 261 -6.58 -34.25 11.29
C THR A 261 -6.87 -34.21 9.78
N PHE A 262 -7.05 -33.00 9.23
CA PHE A 262 -7.39 -32.75 7.83
C PHE A 262 -6.85 -31.39 7.40
N SER A 263 -6.73 -31.14 6.09
CA SER A 263 -6.32 -29.83 5.59
C SER A 263 -7.42 -28.77 5.74
N PRO A 264 -7.11 -27.53 6.16
CA PRO A 264 -8.07 -26.43 6.13
C PRO A 264 -8.42 -25.98 4.70
N PHE A 265 -7.64 -26.36 3.69
CA PHE A 265 -7.87 -26.01 2.29
C PHE A 265 -8.83 -26.99 1.61
N ASN A 266 -10.01 -27.14 2.20
CA ASN A 266 -11.02 -28.14 1.82
C ASN A 266 -12.31 -27.51 1.28
N VAL A 267 -12.21 -26.32 0.67
CA VAL A 267 -13.32 -25.57 0.09
C VAL A 267 -13.48 -25.95 -1.38
N VAL A 268 -14.55 -26.66 -1.70
CA VAL A 268 -14.81 -27.17 -3.05
C VAL A 268 -15.40 -26.09 -3.95
N ALA A 269 -16.20 -25.19 -3.39
CA ALA A 269 -16.77 -24.07 -4.11
C ALA A 269 -16.97 -22.87 -3.19
N TRP A 270 -17.01 -21.68 -3.76
CA TRP A 270 -17.25 -20.44 -3.03
C TRP A 270 -17.86 -19.36 -3.93
N HIS A 271 -18.57 -18.41 -3.33
CA HIS A 271 -18.96 -17.16 -4.00
C HIS A 271 -18.93 -15.98 -3.03
N GLY A 272 -18.66 -14.78 -3.53
CA GLY A 272 -18.59 -13.57 -2.71
C GLY A 272 -17.59 -12.54 -3.22
N ASN A 273 -17.31 -11.55 -2.37
CA ASN A 273 -16.43 -10.42 -2.67
C ASN A 273 -15.33 -10.19 -1.61
N TYR A 274 -15.13 -11.14 -0.70
CA TYR A 274 -14.08 -11.12 0.32
C TYR A 274 -13.09 -12.26 0.09
N LEU A 275 -12.07 -11.98 -0.73
CA LEU A 275 -11.20 -12.99 -1.34
C LEU A 275 -9.76 -12.48 -1.35
N PRO A 276 -8.76 -13.38 -1.29
CA PRO A 276 -7.40 -13.01 -1.60
C PRO A 276 -7.25 -12.66 -3.09
N TYR A 277 -6.26 -11.84 -3.40
CA TYR A 277 -5.95 -11.43 -4.77
C TYR A 277 -4.46 -11.14 -4.94
N LYS A 278 -4.02 -11.15 -6.20
CA LYS A 278 -2.70 -10.67 -6.61
C LYS A 278 -2.81 -9.59 -7.68
N TYR A 279 -1.75 -8.79 -7.79
CA TYR A 279 -1.61 -7.75 -8.81
C TYR A 279 -0.17 -7.70 -9.31
N ASP A 280 0.01 -7.61 -10.63
CA ASP A 280 1.32 -7.45 -11.26
C ASP A 280 1.64 -5.97 -11.41
N LEU A 281 2.68 -5.49 -10.71
CA LEU A 281 3.04 -4.07 -10.70
C LEU A 281 3.53 -3.57 -12.07
N ALA A 282 3.91 -4.48 -12.98
CA ALA A 282 4.25 -4.11 -14.36
C ALA A 282 3.03 -3.64 -15.17
N ARG A 283 1.80 -3.91 -14.70
CA ARG A 283 0.54 -3.50 -15.33
C ARG A 283 0.04 -2.14 -14.87
N PHE A 284 0.72 -1.53 -13.90
CA PHE A 284 0.39 -0.18 -13.46
C PHE A 284 0.54 0.79 -14.62
N CYS A 285 -0.46 1.64 -14.82
CA CYS A 285 -0.49 2.70 -15.83
C CYS A 285 -0.05 4.01 -15.18
N PRO A 286 1.25 4.37 -15.22
CA PRO A 286 1.74 5.52 -14.49
C PRO A 286 1.23 6.81 -15.12
N VAL A 287 0.80 7.75 -14.28
CA VAL A 287 0.52 9.14 -14.67
C VAL A 287 1.65 10.00 -14.10
N ASN A 288 2.10 10.99 -14.86
CA ASN A 288 3.22 11.86 -14.46
C ASN A 288 3.19 13.19 -15.23
N ALA A 289 4.11 14.10 -14.91
CA ALA A 289 4.31 15.33 -15.65
C ALA A 289 4.74 15.07 -17.10
N VAL A 290 4.03 15.70 -18.03
CA VAL A 290 4.33 15.70 -19.48
C VAL A 290 4.79 17.08 -19.98
N ALA A 291 5.10 17.98 -19.04
CA ALA A 291 5.57 19.34 -19.33
C ALA A 291 6.77 19.69 -18.44
N PHE A 292 6.54 20.09 -17.19
CA PHE A 292 7.58 20.49 -16.23
C PHE A 292 7.18 20.06 -14.81
N ASP A 293 8.07 20.30 -13.84
CA ASP A 293 7.98 19.94 -12.42
C ASP A 293 7.95 18.42 -12.14
N HIS A 294 8.02 18.10 -10.85
CA HIS A 294 7.94 16.75 -10.32
C HIS A 294 6.62 16.61 -9.52
N PRO A 295 5.63 15.84 -10.00
CA PRO A 295 4.37 15.64 -9.29
C PRO A 295 4.54 14.95 -7.94
N ASP A 296 3.62 15.20 -7.02
CA ASP A 296 3.57 14.52 -5.73
C ASP A 296 3.50 12.99 -5.90
N PRO A 297 4.19 12.20 -5.05
CA PRO A 297 4.31 10.75 -5.22
C PRO A 297 2.98 9.99 -5.05
N SER A 298 1.95 10.63 -4.49
CA SER A 298 0.59 10.07 -4.40
C SER A 298 0.00 9.74 -5.78
N ILE A 299 0.52 10.34 -6.86
CA ILE A 299 0.16 9.98 -8.25
C ILE A 299 0.52 8.52 -8.60
N PHE A 300 1.34 7.85 -7.79
CA PHE A 300 1.72 6.44 -7.97
C PHE A 300 1.07 5.46 -6.98
N THR A 301 -0.02 5.87 -6.31
CA THR A 301 -0.77 4.98 -5.41
C THR A 301 -1.39 3.80 -6.17
N VAL A 302 -1.13 2.58 -5.69
CA VAL A 302 -1.70 1.31 -6.18
C VAL A 302 -2.92 0.92 -5.37
N LEU A 303 -2.78 0.91 -4.04
CA LEU A 303 -3.85 0.59 -3.09
C LEU A 303 -3.77 1.58 -1.92
N THR A 304 -4.93 1.91 -1.35
CA THR A 304 -5.06 2.76 -0.16
C THR A 304 -5.94 2.08 0.87
N VAL A 305 -5.67 2.33 2.15
CA VAL A 305 -6.56 2.00 3.27
C VAL A 305 -7.18 3.31 3.77
N PRO A 306 -8.48 3.55 3.50
CA PRO A 306 -9.14 4.78 3.91
C PRO A 306 -9.10 4.99 5.42
N GLY A 307 -9.03 6.25 5.83
CA GLY A 307 -9.22 6.63 7.23
C GLY A 307 -10.65 6.34 7.72
N LEU A 308 -10.83 6.24 9.04
CA LEU A 308 -12.14 5.94 9.65
C LEU A 308 -13.20 7.01 9.40
N VAL A 309 -12.76 8.26 9.22
CA VAL A 309 -13.65 9.40 9.00
C VAL A 309 -13.61 9.75 7.52
N PRO A 310 -14.77 9.85 6.83
CA PRO A 310 -14.79 10.31 5.45
C PRO A 310 -14.04 11.63 5.27
N GLY A 311 -13.09 11.66 4.34
CA GLY A 311 -12.24 12.83 4.07
C GLY A 311 -11.03 12.99 5.00
N SER A 312 -10.86 12.13 6.02
CA SER A 312 -9.59 12.08 6.75
C SER A 312 -8.50 11.46 5.88
N PRO A 313 -7.21 11.82 6.10
CA PRO A 313 -6.10 11.17 5.44
C PRO A 313 -6.16 9.63 5.57
N PRO A 314 -5.65 8.89 4.57
CA PRO A 314 -5.66 7.43 4.59
C PRO A 314 -4.80 6.91 5.74
N THR A 315 -5.16 5.75 6.27
CA THR A 315 -4.33 5.06 7.28
C THR A 315 -2.98 4.68 6.68
N ALA A 316 -3.01 4.14 5.46
CA ALA A 316 -1.80 3.81 4.71
C ALA A 316 -2.08 3.84 3.20
N ASP A 317 -1.11 4.34 2.44
CA ASP A 317 -1.05 4.22 0.98
C ASP A 317 0.11 3.30 0.58
N PHE A 318 -0.17 2.36 -0.31
CA PHE A 318 0.83 1.59 -1.02
C PHE A 318 1.12 2.24 -2.36
N VAL A 319 2.28 2.89 -2.44
CA VAL A 319 2.76 3.67 -3.58
C VAL A 319 3.92 2.92 -4.24
N ILE A 320 4.02 2.94 -5.56
CA ILE A 320 5.17 2.36 -6.27
C ILE A 320 5.98 3.43 -7.01
N PHE A 321 7.23 3.13 -7.34
CA PHE A 321 8.05 3.95 -8.23
C PHE A 321 8.41 3.09 -9.45
N PRO A 322 7.49 2.99 -10.43
CA PRO A 322 7.61 2.05 -11.53
C PRO A 322 8.52 2.60 -12.63
N PRO A 323 8.91 1.73 -13.58
CA PRO A 323 9.50 2.16 -14.85
C PRO A 323 8.60 3.18 -15.54
N ARG A 324 9.17 4.30 -16.00
CA ARG A 324 8.41 5.42 -16.57
C ARG A 324 9.28 6.35 -17.40
N TRP A 325 8.64 7.09 -18.29
CA TRP A 325 9.26 8.21 -19.00
C TRP A 325 9.47 9.40 -18.08
N LEU A 326 10.61 10.06 -18.25
CA LEU A 326 10.97 11.34 -17.65
C LEU A 326 11.16 12.35 -18.77
N VAL A 327 10.17 13.25 -18.91
CA VAL A 327 10.12 14.23 -20.01
C VAL A 327 10.03 15.67 -19.50
N ALA A 328 10.02 15.89 -18.19
CA ALA A 328 9.91 17.22 -17.60
C ALA A 328 11.08 18.11 -18.07
N GLU A 329 10.73 19.23 -18.70
CA GLU A 329 11.67 20.23 -19.23
C GLU A 329 12.09 21.18 -18.11
N HIS A 330 13.36 21.63 -18.14
CA HIS A 330 13.89 22.65 -17.22
C HIS A 330 13.62 22.34 -15.72
N THR A 331 13.61 21.06 -15.38
CA THR A 331 13.13 20.55 -14.09
C THR A 331 14.21 19.75 -13.40
N PHE A 332 14.39 19.96 -12.10
CA PHE A 332 15.11 19.01 -11.26
C PHE A 332 14.29 17.73 -11.15
N ARG A 333 14.60 16.75 -12.01
CA ARG A 333 13.79 15.52 -12.19
C ARG A 333 13.75 14.59 -10.96
N PRO A 334 14.80 14.45 -10.12
CA PRO A 334 14.70 13.67 -8.90
C PRO A 334 13.62 14.21 -7.94
N PRO A 335 13.16 13.43 -6.95
CA PRO A 335 12.28 13.93 -5.91
C PRO A 335 12.83 15.20 -5.26
N TYR A 336 11.96 16.15 -4.92
CA TYR A 336 12.35 17.39 -4.25
C TYR A 336 12.79 17.14 -2.80
N TYR A 337 13.56 18.06 -2.22
CA TYR A 337 13.80 18.07 -0.78
C TYR A 337 12.47 18.28 -0.05
N HIS A 338 12.21 17.45 0.96
CA HIS A 338 10.86 17.24 1.45
C HIS A 338 10.80 17.08 2.98
N ARG A 339 9.68 17.57 3.54
CA ARG A 339 9.24 17.44 4.92
C ARG A 339 7.71 17.32 4.88
N ASN A 340 7.16 16.21 5.37
CA ASN A 340 5.74 15.91 5.25
C ASN A 340 5.08 15.67 6.62
N THR A 341 3.76 15.82 6.70
CA THR A 341 2.96 15.36 7.84
C THR A 341 2.86 13.84 7.90
N ALA A 342 2.96 13.14 6.77
CA ALA A 342 2.99 11.68 6.73
C ALA A 342 4.33 11.10 7.21
N SER A 343 4.36 9.80 7.46
CA SER A 343 5.58 9.02 7.64
C SER A 343 5.76 8.07 6.44
N GLU A 344 6.98 7.99 5.94
CA GLU A 344 7.32 7.33 4.67
C GLU A 344 8.23 6.13 4.94
N PHE A 345 7.68 4.91 4.84
CA PHE A 345 8.46 3.67 4.82
C PHE A 345 8.72 3.27 3.37
N MET A 346 9.99 3.23 2.96
CA MET A 346 10.38 2.83 1.61
C MET A 346 11.02 1.45 1.59
N GLY A 347 10.67 0.65 0.59
CA GLY A 347 11.31 -0.63 0.25
C GLY A 347 11.78 -0.67 -1.20
N LEU A 348 12.61 -1.66 -1.52
CA LEU A 348 13.18 -1.84 -2.86
C LEU A 348 13.07 -3.30 -3.29
N ILE A 349 12.31 -3.56 -4.35
CA ILE A 349 12.09 -4.92 -4.87
C ILE A 349 13.31 -5.35 -5.70
N ARG A 350 13.77 -4.49 -6.60
CA ARG A 350 14.91 -4.72 -7.50
C ARG A 350 15.55 -3.40 -7.96
N GLY A 351 16.79 -3.48 -8.45
CA GLY A 351 17.52 -2.36 -9.03
C GLY A 351 18.00 -1.33 -8.02
N GLN A 352 17.96 -0.05 -8.40
CA GLN A 352 18.39 1.11 -7.61
C GLN A 352 17.32 2.21 -7.65
N TYR A 353 17.10 2.88 -6.53
CA TYR A 353 16.18 4.00 -6.45
C TYR A 353 16.86 5.31 -6.87
N GLU A 354 16.18 6.14 -7.65
CA GLU A 354 16.77 7.33 -8.28
C GLU A 354 17.30 8.36 -7.27
N ALA A 355 16.67 8.49 -6.10
CA ALA A 355 17.06 9.46 -5.08
C ALA A 355 18.20 8.99 -4.16
N LYS A 356 18.64 7.72 -4.29
CA LYS A 356 19.63 7.08 -3.40
C LYS A 356 20.64 6.30 -4.23
N GLN A 357 21.68 6.99 -4.67
CA GLN A 357 22.73 6.48 -5.54
C GLN A 357 24.03 6.17 -4.77
N ASP A 358 24.08 6.43 -3.46
CA ASP A 358 25.18 6.10 -2.54
C ASP A 358 25.47 4.60 -2.37
N GLY A 359 24.61 3.73 -2.95
CA GLY A 359 24.72 2.27 -2.85
C GLY A 359 24.28 1.68 -1.51
N GLY A 360 23.73 2.50 -0.61
CA GLY A 360 23.26 2.10 0.73
C GLY A 360 21.83 1.55 0.76
N PHE A 361 20.96 1.98 -0.17
CA PHE A 361 19.59 1.46 -0.32
C PHE A 361 19.55 0.37 -1.39
N ARG A 362 19.47 -0.90 -0.97
CA ARG A 362 19.59 -2.09 -1.82
C ARG A 362 18.32 -2.93 -1.80
N PRO A 363 18.06 -3.77 -2.82
CA PRO A 363 16.92 -4.68 -2.81
C PRO A 363 16.84 -5.52 -1.54
N GLY A 364 15.68 -5.50 -0.87
CA GLY A 364 15.46 -6.14 0.42
C GLY A 364 15.78 -5.27 1.65
N GLY A 365 16.39 -4.10 1.45
CA GLY A 365 16.57 -3.08 2.48
C GLY A 365 15.34 -2.19 2.64
N ALA A 366 15.38 -1.28 3.61
CA ALA A 366 14.27 -0.37 3.88
C ALA A 366 14.78 1.00 4.36
N SER A 367 13.94 2.03 4.31
CA SER A 367 14.17 3.27 5.05
C SER A 367 12.88 3.81 5.64
N LEU A 368 12.99 4.56 6.72
CA LEU A 368 11.86 5.22 7.38
C LEU A 368 12.20 6.69 7.60
N HIS A 369 11.36 7.57 7.05
CA HIS A 369 11.36 9.00 7.30
C HIS A 369 10.06 9.35 8.03
N LEU A 370 10.17 9.76 9.28
CA LEU A 370 8.99 10.07 10.08
C LEU A 370 8.48 11.49 9.79
N CYS A 371 7.26 11.76 10.26
CA CYS A 371 6.62 13.08 10.21
C CYS A 371 7.61 14.21 10.47
N MET A 372 7.69 15.14 9.52
CA MET A 372 8.51 16.35 9.51
C MET A 372 10.02 16.14 9.53
N THR A 373 10.52 14.90 9.53
CA THR A 373 11.95 14.61 9.36
C THR A 373 12.38 14.99 7.94
N PRO A 374 13.35 15.92 7.77
CA PRO A 374 13.82 16.33 6.45
C PRO A 374 14.46 15.16 5.70
N HIS A 375 14.13 15.04 4.42
CA HIS A 375 14.72 14.07 3.51
C HIS A 375 14.73 14.63 2.08
N GLY A 376 15.30 13.88 1.15
CA GLY A 376 15.45 14.26 -0.25
C GLY A 376 16.61 13.51 -0.90
N PRO A 377 16.98 13.87 -2.13
CA PRO A 377 18.10 13.26 -2.85
C PRO A 377 19.41 13.37 -2.06
N ASP A 378 20.23 12.32 -2.15
CA ASP A 378 21.58 12.37 -1.60
C ASP A 378 22.49 13.36 -2.35
N THR A 379 23.66 13.66 -1.77
CA THR A 379 24.62 14.62 -2.33
C THR A 379 24.98 14.29 -3.77
N ALA A 380 25.27 13.02 -4.07
CA ALA A 380 25.71 12.59 -5.39
C ALA A 380 24.59 12.74 -6.44
N THR A 381 23.35 12.51 -6.03
CA THR A 381 22.17 12.67 -6.88
C THR A 381 21.92 14.14 -7.17
N PHE A 382 22.01 15.01 -6.16
CA PHE A 382 21.87 16.46 -6.35
C PHE A 382 22.92 17.01 -7.32
N GLU A 383 24.21 16.76 -7.06
CA GLU A 383 25.30 17.30 -7.88
C GLU A 383 25.24 16.81 -9.33
N ARG A 384 24.77 15.58 -9.56
CA ARG A 384 24.57 15.03 -10.92
C ARG A 384 23.39 15.67 -11.65
N ALA A 385 22.30 15.92 -10.94
CA ALA A 385 21.06 16.43 -11.53
C ALA A 385 21.06 17.96 -11.69
N ALA A 386 21.75 18.68 -10.79
CA ALA A 386 21.83 20.15 -10.80
C ALA A 386 23.10 20.70 -11.48
N GLY A 387 24.15 19.89 -11.65
CA GLY A 387 25.44 20.34 -12.15
C GLY A 387 25.43 20.78 -13.62
N GLU A 388 26.16 21.86 -13.93
CA GLU A 388 26.56 22.24 -15.29
C GLU A 388 27.98 21.71 -15.61
N GLY A 389 28.23 21.22 -16.83
CA GLY A 389 29.57 20.82 -17.29
C GLY A 389 29.93 19.32 -17.08
N ALA A 390 31.22 18.98 -16.94
CA ALA A 390 31.72 17.59 -16.99
C ALA A 390 31.22 16.62 -15.89
N ALA A 391 30.52 17.13 -14.87
CA ALA A 391 29.82 16.35 -13.84
C ALA A 391 28.33 16.15 -14.14
N ALA A 392 27.77 16.90 -15.09
CA ALA A 392 26.51 16.56 -15.70
C ALA A 392 26.73 15.24 -16.45
N SER A 393 26.02 14.18 -16.07
CA SER A 393 25.76 13.16 -17.09
C SER A 393 25.11 13.93 -18.24
N ALA A 394 25.67 13.83 -19.44
CA ALA A 394 25.10 14.35 -20.68
C ALA A 394 23.78 13.63 -21.02
N ALA A 395 22.85 13.53 -20.08
CA ALA A 395 21.46 13.30 -20.36
C ALA A 395 20.95 14.66 -20.86
N PRO A 396 20.80 14.86 -22.18
CA PRO A 396 20.17 16.07 -22.66
C PRO A 396 18.84 16.26 -21.95
N ASP A 397 18.36 17.52 -21.84
CA ASP A 397 16.99 17.85 -21.40
C ASP A 397 15.89 17.11 -22.18
N GLY A 398 16.24 16.27 -23.15
CA GLY A 398 15.33 15.38 -23.85
C GLY A 398 14.73 14.25 -23.01
N PRO A 399 13.81 13.49 -23.63
CA PRO A 399 13.16 12.34 -23.01
C PRO A 399 14.16 11.27 -22.55
N SER A 400 14.02 10.81 -21.31
CA SER A 400 14.70 9.62 -20.80
C SER A 400 13.70 8.65 -20.18
N HIS A 401 14.12 7.41 -19.95
CA HIS A 401 13.25 6.36 -19.41
C HIS A 401 13.93 5.68 -18.21
N LEU A 402 13.23 5.60 -17.08
CA LEU A 402 13.64 4.77 -15.95
C LEU A 402 13.32 3.31 -16.27
N GLY A 403 14.36 2.48 -16.36
CA GLY A 403 14.29 1.10 -16.85
C GLY A 403 13.48 0.14 -15.99
N HIS A 404 13.18 -1.04 -16.55
CA HIS A 404 12.47 -2.12 -15.86
C HIS A 404 13.28 -2.82 -14.76
N ASP A 405 14.57 -2.53 -14.69
CA ASP A 405 15.51 -3.06 -13.71
C ASP A 405 15.30 -2.48 -12.31
N THR A 406 14.62 -1.34 -12.18
CA THR A 406 14.26 -0.74 -10.88
C THR A 406 12.77 -0.86 -10.56
N LEU A 407 12.48 -1.12 -9.29
CA LEU A 407 11.13 -1.04 -8.73
C LEU A 407 11.22 -0.80 -7.21
N ALA A 408 11.06 0.45 -6.81
CA ALA A 408 10.89 0.82 -5.41
C ALA A 408 9.40 0.95 -5.07
N PHE A 409 9.09 0.98 -3.78
CA PHE A 409 7.74 1.24 -3.30
C PHE A 409 7.79 1.95 -1.95
N MET A 410 6.65 2.50 -1.54
CA MET A 410 6.46 3.16 -0.27
C MET A 410 5.16 2.70 0.39
N PHE A 411 5.22 2.48 1.70
CA PHE A 411 4.06 2.51 2.59
C PHE A 411 4.07 3.90 3.25
N GLU A 412 3.24 4.80 2.76
CA GLU A 412 3.05 6.13 3.36
C GLU A 412 1.90 6.06 4.36
N THR A 413 2.10 6.62 5.55
CA THR A 413 1.13 6.46 6.65
C THR A 413 0.89 7.78 7.36
N THR A 414 -0.37 8.09 7.66
CA THR A 414 -0.76 9.33 8.35
C THR A 414 -0.26 9.37 9.79
N ALA A 415 -0.44 8.28 10.53
CA ALA A 415 0.02 8.19 11.91
C ALA A 415 1.53 7.97 11.96
N ILE A 416 2.19 8.54 12.97
CA ILE A 416 3.63 8.34 13.20
C ILE A 416 3.84 6.92 13.74
N PRO A 417 4.51 6.02 13.00
CA PRO A 417 4.74 4.67 13.48
C PRO A 417 5.75 4.67 14.62
N ARG A 418 5.48 3.86 15.64
CA ARG A 418 6.42 3.50 16.71
C ARG A 418 7.27 2.33 16.23
N ILE A 419 8.57 2.44 16.44
CA ILE A 419 9.57 1.45 16.00
C ILE A 419 9.73 0.40 17.10
N THR A 420 9.83 -0.88 16.73
CA THR A 420 10.09 -1.92 17.72
C THR A 420 11.53 -1.80 18.24
N PRO A 421 11.79 -2.05 19.54
CA PRO A 421 13.16 -2.06 20.06
C PRO A 421 14.09 -3.01 19.29
N ALA A 422 13.57 -4.17 18.86
CA ALA A 422 14.31 -5.14 18.06
C ALA A 422 14.73 -4.56 16.71
N ALA A 423 13.84 -3.85 15.99
CA ALA A 423 14.16 -3.25 14.70
C ALA A 423 15.18 -2.11 14.82
N LEU A 424 15.09 -1.30 15.87
CA LEU A 424 16.04 -0.21 16.14
C LEU A 424 17.43 -0.74 16.55
N GLY A 425 17.46 -1.86 17.29
CA GLY A 425 18.69 -2.49 17.78
C GLY A 425 19.35 -3.45 16.78
N CYS A 426 18.69 -3.82 15.69
CA CYS A 426 19.17 -4.90 14.83
C CYS A 426 20.46 -4.53 14.04
N PRO A 427 21.31 -5.52 13.71
CA PRO A 427 22.54 -5.28 12.94
C PRO A 427 22.34 -4.74 11.53
N ALA A 428 21.11 -4.84 10.98
CA ALA A 428 20.79 -4.33 9.66
C ALA A 428 20.71 -2.78 9.63
N VAL A 429 20.55 -2.10 10.77
CA VAL A 429 20.48 -0.64 10.82
C VAL A 429 21.78 -0.01 10.32
N ASP A 430 21.66 0.83 9.30
CA ASP A 430 22.74 1.66 8.79
C ASP A 430 22.88 2.94 9.63
N ARG A 431 23.79 2.89 10.61
CA ARG A 431 24.06 4.00 11.53
C ARG A 431 24.68 5.22 10.87
N ASP A 432 25.16 5.07 9.64
CA ASP A 432 25.82 6.11 8.86
C ASP A 432 24.88 6.73 7.80
N TYR A 433 23.57 6.45 7.86
CA TYR A 433 22.63 6.90 6.83
C TYR A 433 22.69 8.42 6.60
N TYR A 434 22.77 9.22 7.67
CA TYR A 434 22.85 10.69 7.56
C TYR A 434 24.00 11.19 6.67
N LYS A 435 25.10 10.43 6.54
CA LYS A 435 26.29 10.84 5.78
C LYS A 435 26.00 11.05 4.29
N CYS A 436 24.93 10.47 3.73
CA CYS A 436 24.60 10.67 2.33
C CYS A 436 24.23 12.14 1.99
N TRP A 437 23.81 12.94 2.97
CA TRP A 437 23.49 14.37 2.80
C TRP A 437 24.58 15.32 3.31
N VAL A 438 25.56 14.86 4.09
CA VAL A 438 26.60 15.72 4.71
C VAL A 438 27.44 16.47 3.68
N GLY A 439 27.54 15.95 2.46
CA GLY A 439 28.32 16.57 1.38
C GLY A 439 27.62 17.72 0.64
N LEU A 440 26.35 18.00 0.92
CA LEU A 440 25.61 19.10 0.28
C LEU A 440 26.23 20.46 0.64
N LYS A 441 26.34 21.34 -0.36
CA LYS A 441 26.99 22.66 -0.24
C LYS A 441 26.03 23.78 -0.59
N SER A 442 26.35 24.98 -0.11
CA SER A 442 25.71 26.20 -0.62
C SER A 442 26.20 26.50 -2.03
N HIS A 443 25.27 26.63 -2.97
CA HIS A 443 25.50 27.14 -4.33
C HIS A 443 24.96 28.57 -4.50
N PHE A 444 24.56 29.22 -3.40
CA PHE A 444 23.97 30.57 -3.43
C PHE A 444 25.02 31.64 -3.72
N ASP A 445 24.84 32.36 -4.83
CA ASP A 445 25.59 33.57 -5.18
C ASP A 445 24.62 34.77 -5.24
N PRO A 446 24.65 35.68 -4.24
CA PRO A 446 23.76 36.85 -4.22
C PRO A 446 24.11 37.89 -5.31
N THR A 447 25.23 37.73 -6.01
CA THR A 447 25.69 38.65 -7.06
C THR A 447 25.38 38.16 -8.47
N ALA A 448 25.04 36.88 -8.63
CA ALA A 448 24.61 36.32 -9.91
C ALA A 448 23.23 36.88 -10.30
N LEU A 449 23.15 37.53 -11.46
CA LEU A 449 21.86 37.90 -12.06
C LEU A 449 21.28 36.64 -12.72
N PRO A 450 20.04 36.24 -12.40
CA PRO A 450 19.39 35.15 -13.12
C PRO A 450 19.38 35.46 -14.61
N GLY A 451 19.82 34.52 -15.45
CA GLY A 451 19.60 34.62 -16.88
C GLY A 451 18.11 34.86 -17.16
N LYS A 452 17.75 35.57 -18.24
CA LYS A 452 16.33 35.71 -18.62
C LYS A 452 15.75 34.30 -18.78
N ALA A 453 14.87 33.90 -17.87
CA ALA A 453 14.14 32.64 -18.00
C ALA A 453 13.44 32.65 -19.36
N LYS A 454 13.83 31.75 -20.26
CA LYS A 454 13.02 31.48 -21.45
C LYS A 454 11.76 30.78 -20.93
N LEU A 455 10.68 31.55 -20.75
CA LEU A 455 9.36 30.95 -20.61
C LEU A 455 9.17 29.98 -21.78
N PRO A 456 8.62 28.77 -21.56
CA PRO A 456 8.35 27.83 -22.64
C PRO A 456 7.53 28.57 -23.69
N GLY A 457 8.14 28.84 -24.83
CA GLY A 457 7.55 29.67 -25.86
C GLY A 457 6.31 28.95 -26.39
N HIS A 458 5.15 29.59 -26.30
CA HIS A 458 4.15 29.41 -27.34
C HIS A 458 4.86 29.71 -28.65
N GLY A 459 5.12 28.67 -29.45
CA GLY A 459 5.69 28.82 -30.77
C GLY A 459 4.94 29.94 -31.47
N GLY A 460 5.65 31.02 -31.80
CA GLY A 460 5.14 32.10 -32.63
C GLY A 460 4.90 31.56 -34.04
N GLY A 461 3.85 30.75 -34.20
CA GLY A 461 3.22 30.53 -35.47
C GLY A 461 2.54 31.84 -35.84
N ALA A 462 3.04 32.46 -36.91
CA ALA A 462 2.38 33.60 -37.53
C ALA A 462 0.87 33.34 -37.63
N ALA A 463 0.06 34.25 -37.10
CA ALA A 463 -1.38 34.19 -37.25
C ALA A 463 -1.73 34.05 -38.75
N PRO A 464 -2.46 33.00 -39.17
CA PRO A 464 -2.98 32.99 -40.53
C PRO A 464 -3.99 34.13 -40.65
N ALA A 465 -3.86 34.89 -41.73
CA ALA A 465 -4.70 36.04 -42.03
C ALA A 465 -6.20 35.70 -41.86
N ALA A 466 -6.92 36.54 -41.12
CA ALA A 466 -8.35 36.44 -40.97
C ALA A 466 -9.03 36.60 -42.35
N GLY A 467 -9.62 35.52 -42.84
CA GLY A 467 -10.57 35.55 -43.96
C GLY A 467 -11.96 35.97 -43.48
N PRO A 468 -12.77 36.66 -44.30
CA PRO A 468 -14.01 37.26 -43.85
C PRO A 468 -15.11 36.20 -43.82
N TYR A 469 -15.62 35.88 -42.63
CA TYR A 469 -16.95 35.30 -42.50
C TYR A 469 -17.89 36.36 -41.93
N ALA A 470 -18.75 36.83 -42.82
CA ALA A 470 -19.89 37.68 -42.54
C ALA A 470 -20.85 36.94 -41.60
N ASN A 471 -21.12 37.52 -40.42
CA ASN A 471 -22.31 37.21 -39.64
C ASN A 471 -23.27 38.38 -39.76
N GLY A 472 -24.34 38.16 -40.53
CA GLY A 472 -25.53 38.99 -40.54
C GLY A 472 -26.52 38.58 -39.46
N ASN A 473 -27.40 39.53 -39.13
CA ASN A 473 -28.53 39.49 -38.21
C ASN A 473 -28.15 39.41 -36.73
N GLY A 474 -28.20 40.49 -35.95
CA GLY A 474 -29.18 41.58 -35.99
C GLY A 474 -30.40 41.17 -35.17
N ASN A 475 -30.40 41.54 -33.89
CA ASN A 475 -31.64 41.99 -33.30
C ASN A 475 -31.38 43.16 -32.34
N THR A 476 -32.06 44.23 -32.69
CA THR A 476 -32.09 45.57 -32.13
C THR A 476 -32.84 45.64 -30.82
N SER A 477 -32.42 46.56 -29.96
CA SER A 477 -33.21 47.62 -29.29
C SER A 477 -32.61 47.86 -27.90
N SER A 478 -31.84 48.95 -27.74
CA SER A 478 -32.29 50.26 -27.23
C SER A 478 -32.75 50.17 -25.77
N ASN A 479 -32.35 51.02 -24.83
CA ASN A 479 -31.73 52.33 -24.90
C ASN A 479 -31.35 52.72 -23.45
N THR A 480 -30.26 53.48 -23.32
CA THR A 480 -30.10 54.66 -22.43
C THR A 480 -30.69 54.61 -21.00
N SER A 481 -29.84 54.54 -19.99
CA SER A 481 -29.27 55.69 -19.24
C SER A 481 -30.13 56.14 -18.06
N SER A 482 -29.56 56.15 -16.86
CA SER A 482 -29.28 57.39 -16.11
C SER A 482 -28.95 57.08 -14.65
N ALA A 483 -27.93 57.77 -14.16
CA ALA A 483 -27.47 57.83 -12.78
C ALA A 483 -28.42 58.63 -11.86
N ALA A 484 -28.25 58.44 -10.53
CA ALA A 484 -28.35 59.41 -9.42
C ALA A 484 -28.76 58.64 -8.15
N GLU A 485 -27.86 58.44 -7.18
CA GLU A 485 -27.58 59.32 -6.02
C GLU A 485 -28.64 59.30 -4.91
N GLY A 486 -28.18 58.89 -3.71
CA GLY A 486 -28.39 59.64 -2.47
C GLY A 486 -29.64 59.38 -1.63
N GLY A 487 -29.46 59.01 -0.36
CA GLY A 487 -30.50 59.21 0.66
C GLY A 487 -30.32 58.44 1.96
N LYS A 488 -29.93 59.15 3.04
CA LYS A 488 -29.81 58.69 4.43
C LYS A 488 -31.17 58.61 5.16
N GLY A 489 -31.19 57.83 6.26
CA GLY A 489 -32.15 57.90 7.38
C GLY A 489 -32.70 56.52 7.75
N GLY A 490 -32.80 56.02 8.98
CA GLY A 490 -32.54 56.53 10.34
C GLY A 490 -33.25 55.59 11.34
N THR A 491 -32.64 55.37 12.51
CA THR A 491 -33.22 54.99 13.84
C THR A 491 -34.04 53.68 13.96
N ALA A 492 -33.67 52.66 14.76
CA ALA A 492 -33.73 52.49 16.24
C ALA A 492 -34.44 51.12 16.48
N ALA A 493 -34.27 50.28 17.52
CA ALA A 493 -33.78 50.40 18.88
C ALA A 493 -33.46 48.98 19.46
N ALA A 494 -32.61 48.97 20.52
CA ALA A 494 -32.63 48.17 21.77
C ALA A 494 -32.72 46.61 21.71
N ALA A 495 -32.07 45.81 22.57
CA ALA A 495 -31.43 45.96 23.88
C ALA A 495 -30.38 44.83 24.04
N ALA A 496 -29.16 45.08 24.54
CA ALA A 496 -28.71 44.87 25.94
C ALA A 496 -29.05 43.46 26.52
N GLY A 497 -28.13 42.71 27.12
CA GLY A 497 -27.00 43.18 27.92
C GLY A 497 -25.87 42.15 28.07
N ALA A 498 -24.72 42.74 28.38
CA ALA A 498 -23.43 42.14 28.63
C ALA A 498 -23.32 41.51 30.03
N GLY A 499 -22.28 40.70 30.21
CA GLY A 499 -21.83 40.25 31.53
C GLY A 499 -20.62 39.34 31.45
N ALA A 500 -19.50 39.85 30.91
CA ALA A 500 -18.19 39.26 31.14
C ALA A 500 -17.81 39.42 32.63
N LEU A 501 -17.07 38.45 33.18
CA LEU A 501 -15.94 38.64 34.09
C LEU A 501 -15.44 37.26 34.57
N ALA A 502 -14.22 36.91 34.16
CA ALA A 502 -13.27 36.13 34.95
C ALA A 502 -12.24 37.16 35.49
N PRO A 503 -11.48 36.93 36.59
CA PRO A 503 -10.53 35.79 36.66
C PRO A 503 -10.14 35.27 38.07
N GLU A 504 -9.23 34.29 38.03
CA GLU A 504 -8.15 33.98 38.99
C GLU A 504 -8.36 32.98 40.16
N PRO A 505 -7.26 32.32 40.60
CA PRO A 505 -7.24 30.91 41.01
C PRO A 505 -6.96 30.69 42.50
N ALA A 506 -7.10 29.44 42.97
CA ALA A 506 -6.66 29.02 44.31
C ALA A 506 -6.03 27.62 44.27
N GLY A 507 -4.94 27.46 45.02
CA GLY A 507 -4.08 26.29 45.04
C GLY A 507 -4.35 25.26 46.14
N VAL A 508 -3.66 24.12 45.94
CA VAL A 508 -3.01 23.14 46.84
C VAL A 508 -3.48 22.88 48.31
N HIS A 509 -3.42 21.58 48.65
CA HIS A 509 -3.43 20.86 49.95
C HIS A 509 -4.82 20.33 50.36
N VAL A 510 -5.07 19.02 50.47
CA VAL A 510 -4.37 17.95 51.24
C VAL A 510 -4.33 16.64 50.46
#